data_AF-A0A199UKB0-F1
#
_entry.id   AF-A0A199UKB0-F1
#
_cell.length_a   1.000
_cell.length_b   1.000
_cell.length_c   1.000
_cell.angle_alpha   90.00
_cell.angle_beta   90.00
_cell.angle_gamma   90.00
#
_symmetry.space_group_name_H-M   'P 1'
#
loop_
_entity.id
_entity.type
_entity.pdbx_description
1 polymer ?
#
loop_
_entity_poly.entity_id
_entity_poly.type
_entity_poly.pdbx_seq_one_letter_code
_entity_poly.pdbx_strand_id
1 'polypeptide(L)'
;MSVDMKKKDDSRGEEDPLKYRPNPDMLVSKSTVATQDNGGVYRPPRFAPTIMDEDKTTKQEKQDLRKDKALLRQAKQSTYVKEIMDDFEERPEEVREIIGAESRELTRYRAKREKQERQEEELFIRAPVTKLDKKIEKHMTKSRNGLLGLADVL
;
A
#
# COMPACT_ATOMS: atom_id res chain seq x y z
N MET A 1 -26.63 60.93 -47.72
CA MET A 1 -25.88 59.85 -48.39
C MET A 1 -24.41 60.20 -48.41
N SER A 2 -23.52 59.19 -48.41
CA SER A 2 -22.04 59.20 -48.39
C SER A 2 -21.50 58.84 -47.00
N VAL A 3 -21.54 57.57 -46.57
CA VAL A 3 -20.72 56.39 -46.94
C VAL A 3 -19.26 56.56 -46.56
N ASP A 4 -18.91 55.93 -45.43
CA ASP A 4 -17.55 55.63 -44.97
C ASP A 4 -16.75 54.80 -45.97
N MET A 5 -15.45 55.08 -46.12
CA MET A 5 -14.47 54.04 -46.43
C MET A 5 -13.25 54.17 -45.52
N LYS A 6 -13.19 53.18 -44.62
CA LYS A 6 -12.11 52.81 -43.72
C LYS A 6 -10.98 52.20 -44.56
N LYS A 7 -9.79 52.81 -44.57
CA LYS A 7 -8.55 52.13 -45.01
C LYS A 7 -7.90 51.46 -43.80
N LYS A 8 -7.81 50.13 -43.86
CA LYS A 8 -6.93 49.30 -43.03
C LYS A 8 -5.54 49.36 -43.66
N ASP A 9 -4.54 49.80 -42.91
CA ASP A 9 -3.14 49.57 -43.23
C ASP A 9 -2.61 48.48 -42.30
N ASP A 10 -2.62 47.24 -42.82
CA ASP A 10 -1.84 46.11 -42.30
C ASP A 10 -0.40 46.27 -42.80
N SER A 11 0.40 47.13 -42.18
CA SER A 11 1.86 47.09 -42.31
C SER A 11 2.43 46.36 -41.10
N ARG A 12 2.70 45.06 -41.25
CA ARG A 12 3.54 44.28 -40.35
C ARG A 12 4.97 44.80 -40.49
N GLY A 13 5.24 45.96 -39.88
CA GLY A 13 6.57 46.52 -39.78
C GLY A 13 7.39 45.65 -38.85
N GLU A 14 8.55 45.21 -39.34
CA GLU A 14 9.73 44.76 -38.58
C GLU A 14 9.61 45.19 -37.11
N GLU A 15 9.42 44.22 -36.22
CA GLU A 15 9.23 44.48 -34.79
C GLU A 15 10.53 45.01 -34.19
N ASP A 16 10.64 46.35 -34.17
CA ASP A 16 11.76 47.09 -33.58
C ASP A 16 12.14 46.54 -32.19
N PRO A 17 13.33 45.93 -32.03
CA PRO A 17 13.74 45.26 -30.80
C PRO A 17 13.95 46.24 -29.62
N LEU A 18 13.96 47.56 -29.85
CA LEU A 18 13.99 48.55 -28.77
C LEU A 18 12.62 48.80 -28.13
N LYS A 19 11.53 48.26 -28.69
CA LYS A 19 10.18 48.33 -28.10
C LYS A 19 9.97 47.36 -26.94
N TYR A 20 10.88 46.39 -26.76
CA TYR A 20 10.91 45.51 -25.59
C TYR A 20 11.49 46.23 -24.37
N ARG A 21 10.82 47.31 -23.93
CA ARG A 21 11.04 47.85 -22.59
C ARG A 21 10.32 46.94 -21.60
N PRO A 22 10.91 46.63 -20.43
CA PRO A 22 10.17 45.89 -19.41
C PRO A 22 8.88 46.66 -19.11
N ASN A 23 7.73 45.97 -19.16
CA ASN A 23 6.44 46.53 -18.79
C ASN A 23 6.21 46.23 -17.29
N PRO A 24 6.58 47.15 -16.38
CA PRO A 24 6.51 46.89 -14.95
C PRO A 24 5.06 46.75 -14.44
N ASP A 25 4.08 47.24 -15.20
CA ASP A 25 2.67 47.15 -14.85
C ASP A 25 2.10 45.72 -15.06
N MET A 26 2.77 44.92 -15.88
CA MET A 26 2.48 43.48 -16.05
C MET A 26 3.28 42.58 -15.09
N LEU A 27 4.21 43.14 -14.31
CA LEU A 27 4.93 42.37 -13.30
C LEU A 27 4.00 42.16 -12.10
N VAL A 28 3.32 41.02 -12.08
CA VAL A 28 2.54 40.58 -10.93
C VAL A 28 3.47 40.49 -9.73
N SER A 29 3.31 41.38 -8.76
CA SER A 29 4.10 41.37 -7.54
C SER A 29 3.83 40.04 -6.82
N LYS A 30 4.90 39.34 -6.43
CA LYS A 30 4.86 38.04 -5.73
C LYS A 30 4.02 38.06 -4.44
N SER A 31 3.64 39.25 -3.97
CA SER A 31 2.74 39.47 -2.85
C SER A 31 1.27 39.15 -3.15
N THR A 32 0.82 39.23 -4.41
CA THR A 32 -0.59 38.96 -4.78
C THR A 32 -0.92 37.46 -4.86
N VAL A 33 0.07 36.61 -5.10
CA VAL A 33 -0.09 35.14 -5.04
C VAL A 33 -0.20 34.67 -3.59
N ALA A 34 0.39 35.42 -2.65
CA ALA A 34 0.34 35.09 -1.22
C ALA A 34 -0.99 35.46 -0.54
N THR A 35 -1.87 36.25 -1.17
CA THR A 35 -3.16 36.67 -0.61
C THR A 35 -4.36 35.85 -1.09
N GLN A 36 -4.21 35.02 -2.13
CA GLN A 36 -5.28 34.13 -2.58
C GLN A 36 -5.28 32.77 -1.85
N ASP A 37 -4.16 32.37 -1.26
CA ASP A 37 -4.05 31.11 -0.54
C ASP A 37 -3.85 31.38 0.95
N ASN A 38 -4.88 31.07 1.74
CA ASN A 38 -4.86 31.08 3.20
C ASN A 38 -3.57 30.46 3.76
N GLY A 39 -2.65 31.33 4.18
CA GLY A 39 -1.65 31.07 5.20
C GLY A 39 -0.51 30.12 4.81
N GLY A 40 0.17 30.31 3.68
CA GLY A 40 1.57 29.88 3.44
C GLY A 40 1.94 28.40 3.64
N VAL A 41 0.97 27.55 3.97
CA VAL A 41 1.12 26.13 4.26
C VAL A 41 0.66 25.39 3.02
N TYR A 42 1.60 24.75 2.34
CA TYR A 42 1.30 23.92 1.19
C TYR A 42 0.26 22.85 1.55
N ARG A 43 -0.87 22.87 0.84
CA ARG A 43 -1.88 21.82 0.90
C ARG A 43 -1.74 20.96 -0.35
N PRO A 44 -1.21 19.72 -0.25
CA PRO A 44 -1.13 18.84 -1.40
C PRO A 44 -2.52 18.58 -1.99
N PRO A 45 -2.63 18.51 -3.32
CA PRO A 45 -3.89 18.22 -3.99
C PRO A 45 -4.42 16.84 -3.57
N ARG A 46 -5.71 16.77 -3.23
CA ARG A 46 -6.36 15.50 -2.88
C ARG A 46 -6.82 14.83 -4.17
N PHE A 47 -6.09 13.81 -4.62
CA PHE A 47 -6.52 12.99 -5.75
C PHE A 47 -7.61 12.02 -5.32
N ALA A 48 -8.73 12.01 -6.05
CA ALA A 48 -9.71 10.94 -5.93
C ALA A 48 -9.15 9.67 -6.59
N PRO A 49 -9.45 8.47 -6.07
CA PRO A 49 -9.03 7.23 -6.71
C PRO A 49 -9.63 7.14 -8.11
N THR A 50 -8.76 7.15 -9.12
CA THR A 50 -9.12 6.95 -10.53
C THR A 50 -8.99 5.46 -10.86
N ILE A 51 -10.07 4.86 -11.35
CA ILE A 51 -10.07 3.48 -11.84
C ILE A 51 -9.48 3.51 -13.25
N MET A 52 -8.39 2.77 -13.49
CA MET A 52 -7.80 2.64 -14.82
C MET A 52 -8.70 1.76 -15.71
N ASP A 53 -8.64 1.92 -17.03
CA ASP A 53 -9.51 1.16 -17.95
C ASP A 53 -9.35 -0.37 -17.85
N GLU A 54 -8.18 -0.82 -17.40
CA GLU A 54 -7.85 -2.23 -17.11
C GLU A 54 -8.52 -2.76 -15.83
N ASP A 55 -8.90 -1.89 -14.90
CA ASP A 55 -9.54 -2.24 -13.62
C ASP A 55 -11.08 -2.27 -13.71
N LYS A 56 -11.64 -2.11 -14.92
CA LYS A 56 -13.09 -2.18 -15.21
C LYS A 56 -13.62 -3.61 -15.11
N THR A 57 -13.38 -4.27 -14.00
CA THR A 57 -14.11 -5.49 -13.63
C THR A 57 -15.51 -5.12 -13.20
N THR A 58 -16.49 -5.90 -13.63
CA THR A 58 -17.89 -5.67 -13.23
C THR A 58 -17.98 -5.85 -11.69
N LYS A 59 -18.87 -5.10 -11.03
CA LYS A 59 -19.06 -5.20 -9.57
C LYS A 59 -19.28 -6.66 -9.11
N GLN A 60 -19.92 -7.47 -9.96
CA GLN A 60 -20.17 -8.90 -9.73
C GLN A 60 -18.88 -9.72 -9.79
N GLU A 61 -18.08 -9.61 -10.86
CA GLU A 61 -16.78 -10.28 -10.99
C GLU A 61 -15.86 -9.96 -9.81
N LYS A 62 -15.83 -8.70 -9.36
CA LYS A 62 -15.04 -8.31 -8.19
C LYS A 62 -15.55 -8.96 -6.89
N GLN A 63 -16.85 -9.19 -6.75
CA GLN A 63 -17.41 -9.92 -5.61
C GLN A 63 -17.08 -11.40 -5.69
N ASP A 64 -17.13 -12.00 -6.87
CA ASP A 64 -16.86 -13.43 -7.04
C ASP A 64 -15.37 -13.72 -6.82
N LEU A 65 -14.47 -12.88 -7.34
CA LEU A 65 -13.04 -12.94 -7.01
C LEU A 65 -12.76 -12.83 -5.50
N ARG A 66 -13.56 -12.05 -4.76
CA ARG A 66 -13.45 -11.97 -3.29
C ARG A 66 -13.91 -13.25 -2.61
N LYS A 67 -15.04 -13.83 -3.07
CA LYS A 67 -15.55 -15.10 -2.56
C LYS A 67 -14.57 -16.23 -2.83
N ASP A 68 -14.05 -16.33 -4.05
CA ASP A 68 -13.09 -17.36 -4.45
C ASP A 68 -11.80 -17.27 -3.63
N LYS A 69 -11.27 -16.05 -3.44
CA LYS A 69 -10.10 -15.84 -2.59
C LYS A 69 -10.38 -16.18 -1.12
N ALA A 70 -11.58 -15.94 -0.63
CA ALA A 70 -11.98 -16.32 0.73
C ALA A 70 -12.10 -17.84 0.86
N LEU A 71 -12.73 -18.50 -0.10
CA LEU A 71 -12.87 -19.96 -0.17
C LEU A 71 -11.50 -20.64 -0.23
N LEU A 72 -10.59 -20.15 -1.09
CA LEU A 72 -9.22 -20.64 -1.18
C LEU A 72 -8.47 -20.48 0.15
N ARG A 73 -8.66 -19.36 0.86
CA ARG A 73 -8.07 -19.16 2.20
C ARG A 73 -8.64 -20.13 3.22
N GLN A 74 -9.95 -20.39 3.17
CA GLN A 74 -10.62 -21.32 4.08
C GLN A 74 -10.16 -22.77 3.85
N ALA A 75 -10.13 -23.21 2.59
CA ALA A 75 -9.63 -24.53 2.21
C ALA A 75 -8.17 -24.73 2.63
N LYS A 76 -7.32 -23.72 2.45
CA LYS A 76 -5.93 -23.75 2.94
C LYS A 76 -5.79 -23.73 4.47
N GLN A 77 -6.83 -23.35 5.21
CA GLN A 77 -6.80 -23.28 6.67
C GLN A 77 -7.48 -24.48 7.36
N SER A 78 -8.31 -25.23 6.65
CA SER A 78 -8.85 -26.50 7.13
C SER A 78 -7.74 -27.55 7.14
N THR A 79 -7.47 -28.12 8.31
CA THR A 79 -6.48 -29.19 8.49
C THR A 79 -6.83 -30.41 7.65
N TYR A 80 -8.11 -30.79 7.66
CA TYR A 80 -8.63 -31.94 6.92
C TYR A 80 -8.39 -31.88 5.41
N VAL A 81 -8.68 -30.73 4.77
CA VAL A 81 -8.43 -30.58 3.33
C VAL A 81 -6.93 -30.57 3.04
N LYS A 82 -6.12 -30.01 3.95
CA LYS A 82 -4.68 -30.02 3.81
C LYS A 82 -4.13 -31.45 3.85
N GLU A 83 -4.56 -32.26 4.81
CA GLU A 83 -4.17 -33.68 4.93
C GLU A 83 -4.49 -34.46 3.65
N ILE A 84 -5.71 -34.31 3.11
CA ILE A 84 -6.08 -34.95 1.84
C ILE A 84 -5.18 -34.51 0.68
N MET A 85 -4.88 -33.21 0.56
CA MET A 85 -4.02 -32.70 -0.51
C MET A 85 -2.57 -33.20 -0.36
N ASP A 86 -2.06 -33.23 0.87
CA ASP A 86 -0.72 -33.73 1.18
C ASP A 86 -0.61 -35.23 0.81
N ASP A 87 -1.65 -36.03 1.04
CA ASP A 87 -1.74 -37.45 0.63
C ASP A 87 -1.74 -37.62 -0.90
N PHE A 88 -2.44 -36.75 -1.63
CA PHE A 88 -2.45 -36.77 -3.11
C PHE A 88 -1.11 -36.35 -3.72
N GLU A 89 -0.37 -35.45 -3.07
CA GLU A 89 0.91 -34.95 -3.58
C GLU A 89 2.08 -35.94 -3.32
N GLU A 90 1.87 -37.03 -2.57
CA GLU A 90 2.89 -38.02 -2.14
C GLU A 90 4.19 -37.38 -1.61
N ARG A 91 4.09 -36.14 -1.10
CA ARG A 91 5.25 -35.36 -0.68
C ARG A 91 5.78 -35.92 0.64
N PRO A 92 7.09 -36.17 0.79
CA PRO A 92 7.62 -36.70 2.03
C PRO A 92 7.30 -35.76 3.20
N GLU A 93 6.79 -36.32 4.28
CA GLU A 93 6.45 -35.57 5.49
C GLU A 93 7.72 -34.98 6.10
N GLU A 94 7.72 -33.66 6.32
CA GLU A 94 8.78 -33.00 7.09
C GLU A 94 8.62 -33.35 8.57
N VAL A 95 9.22 -34.48 8.99
CA VAL A 95 9.27 -34.87 10.40
C VAL A 95 10.15 -33.87 11.15
N ARG A 96 9.51 -32.90 11.81
CA ARG A 96 10.18 -31.98 12.73
C ARG A 96 10.13 -32.58 14.13
N GLU A 97 11.22 -32.47 14.88
CA GLU A 97 11.26 -32.87 16.29
C GLU A 97 10.39 -31.90 17.13
N ILE A 98 9.11 -32.21 17.23
CA ILE A 98 8.15 -31.43 18.01
C ILE A 98 8.27 -31.83 19.48
N ILE A 99 9.07 -31.07 20.25
CA ILE A 99 9.15 -31.24 21.70
C ILE A 99 7.95 -30.53 22.36
N GLY A 100 6.84 -31.25 22.55
CA GLY A 100 5.66 -30.79 23.34
C GLY A 100 4.40 -30.46 22.53
N ALA A 101 3.31 -30.10 23.22
CA ALA A 101 2.02 -29.80 22.59
C ALA A 101 2.03 -28.44 21.88
N GLU A 102 1.99 -28.45 20.55
CA GLU A 102 1.91 -27.21 19.76
C GLU A 102 0.46 -26.74 19.66
N SER A 103 0.16 -25.55 20.18
CA SER A 103 -1.15 -24.94 19.94
C SER A 103 -1.28 -24.52 18.46
N ARG A 104 -2.52 -24.49 17.94
CA ARG A 104 -2.83 -24.01 16.59
C ARG A 104 -2.34 -22.58 16.35
N GLU A 105 -2.23 -21.78 17.40
CA GLU A 105 -1.72 -20.41 17.32
C GLU A 105 -0.20 -20.39 17.15
N LEU A 106 0.53 -21.30 17.82
CA LEU A 106 1.97 -21.45 17.66
C LEU A 106 2.35 -21.88 16.26
N THR A 107 1.64 -22.84 15.67
CA THR A 107 1.92 -23.31 14.31
C THR A 107 1.70 -22.19 13.29
N ARG A 108 0.60 -21.42 13.44
CA ARG A 108 0.33 -20.22 12.64
C ARG A 108 1.41 -19.14 12.84
N TYR A 109 1.87 -18.93 14.06
CA TYR A 109 2.91 -17.96 14.36
C TYR A 109 4.24 -18.34 13.72
N ARG A 110 4.67 -19.60 13.84
CA ARG A 110 5.88 -20.11 13.19
C ARG A 110 5.80 -20.01 11.67
N ALA A 111 4.68 -20.40 11.07
CA ALA A 111 4.48 -20.27 9.62
C ALA A 111 4.53 -18.80 9.15
N LYS A 112 4.11 -17.83 9.97
CA LYS A 112 4.29 -16.41 9.67
C LYS A 112 5.75 -15.98 9.76
N ARG A 113 6.49 -16.44 10.77
CA ARG A 113 7.93 -16.17 10.93
C ARG A 113 8.75 -16.73 9.78
N GLU A 114 8.49 -17.98 9.39
CA GLU A 114 9.17 -18.63 8.25
C GLU A 114 8.92 -17.89 6.94
N LYS A 115 7.70 -17.37 6.72
CA LYS A 115 7.40 -16.52 5.55
C LYS A 115 8.17 -15.19 5.57
N GLN A 116 8.32 -14.58 6.75
CA GLN A 116 9.15 -13.38 6.90
C GLN A 116 10.60 -13.71 6.57
N GLU A 117 11.14 -14.81 7.10
CA GLU A 117 12.51 -15.25 6.84
C GLU A 117 12.76 -15.46 5.34
N ARG A 118 11.85 -16.12 4.62
CA ARG A 118 11.94 -16.26 3.16
C ARG A 118 11.96 -14.92 2.42
N GLN A 119 11.17 -13.94 2.86
CA GLN A 119 11.15 -12.60 2.27
C GLN A 119 12.43 -11.81 2.60
N GLU A 120 12.95 -11.95 3.81
CA GLU A 120 14.21 -11.35 4.23
C GLU A 120 15.40 -11.94 3.45
N GLU A 121 15.38 -13.24 3.16
CA GLU A 121 16.35 -13.91 2.28
C GLU A 121 16.26 -13.41 0.84
N GLU A 122 15.05 -13.30 0.28
CA GLU A 122 14.82 -12.80 -1.08
C GLU A 122 15.31 -11.35 -1.25
N LEU A 123 15.07 -10.51 -0.25
CA LEU A 123 15.44 -9.10 -0.25
C LEU A 123 16.85 -8.84 0.33
N PHE A 124 17.50 -9.86 0.88
CA PHE A 124 18.77 -9.78 1.62
C PHE A 124 18.79 -8.70 2.73
N ILE A 125 17.64 -8.38 3.33
CA ILE A 125 17.51 -7.36 4.39
C ILE A 125 16.57 -7.84 5.50
N ARG A 126 16.89 -7.47 6.75
CA ARG A 126 16.07 -7.82 7.91
C ARG A 126 14.98 -6.77 8.18
N ALA A 127 13.76 -7.21 8.45
CA ALA A 127 12.68 -6.31 8.85
C ALA A 127 12.83 -5.85 10.32
N PRO A 128 12.61 -4.57 10.63
CA PRO A 128 12.61 -4.09 12.01
C PRO A 128 11.42 -4.64 12.80
N VAL A 129 11.66 -5.14 14.01
CA VAL A 129 10.64 -5.78 14.86
C VAL A 129 10.20 -4.83 15.98
N THR A 130 8.89 -4.65 16.16
CA THR A 130 8.34 -3.77 17.21
C THR A 130 8.43 -4.39 18.60
N LYS A 131 8.29 -3.57 19.65
CA LYS A 131 8.26 -4.07 21.04
C LYS A 131 7.07 -4.99 21.31
N LEU A 132 5.93 -4.77 20.64
CA LEU A 132 4.73 -5.59 20.78
C LEU A 132 4.95 -6.97 20.17
N ASP A 133 5.54 -7.02 18.98
CA ASP A 133 5.86 -8.28 18.30
C ASP A 133 6.79 -9.15 19.16
N LYS A 134 7.79 -8.53 19.80
CA LYS A 134 8.68 -9.22 20.76
C LYS A 134 7.94 -9.77 21.97
N LYS A 135 6.87 -9.12 22.44
CA LYS A 135 6.05 -9.62 23.55
C LYS A 135 5.22 -10.82 23.11
N ILE A 136 4.61 -10.75 21.92
CA ILE A 136 3.85 -11.85 21.32
C ILE A 136 4.77 -13.04 21.09
N GLU A 137 5.95 -12.82 20.51
CA GLU A 137 6.97 -13.84 20.31
C GLU A 137 7.33 -14.53 21.62
N LYS A 138 7.61 -13.76 22.68
CA LYS A 138 7.90 -14.31 24.00
C LYS A 138 6.73 -15.12 24.57
N HIS A 139 5.50 -14.63 24.46
CA HIS A 139 4.33 -15.38 24.92
C HIS A 139 4.20 -16.72 24.18
N MET A 140 4.35 -16.69 22.86
CA MET A 140 4.21 -17.87 22.01
C MET A 140 5.38 -18.85 22.22
N THR A 141 6.61 -18.38 22.38
CA THR A 141 7.78 -19.25 22.55
C THR A 141 7.98 -19.76 23.97
N LYS A 142 7.67 -18.94 24.99
CA LYS A 142 7.90 -19.25 26.42
C LYS A 142 6.73 -19.97 27.09
N SER A 143 5.53 -19.95 26.51
CA SER A 143 4.37 -20.70 27.04
C SER A 143 4.55 -22.22 27.02
N ARG A 144 5.68 -22.72 26.51
CA ARG A 144 6.11 -24.13 26.62
C ARG A 144 6.22 -24.63 28.07
N ASN A 145 6.29 -23.74 29.05
CA ASN A 145 6.25 -24.14 30.45
C ASN A 145 4.86 -23.76 30.98
N GLY A 146 3.91 -24.70 30.96
CA GLY A 146 2.58 -24.56 31.58
C GLY A 146 2.58 -24.27 33.10
N LEU A 147 3.70 -23.81 33.66
CA LEU A 147 3.87 -23.34 35.03
C LEU A 147 3.57 -21.85 35.23
N LEU A 148 3.44 -21.05 34.16
CA LEU A 148 3.27 -19.59 34.32
C LEU A 148 1.95 -19.19 35.02
N GLY A 149 0.96 -20.08 35.05
CA GLY A 149 -0.30 -19.88 35.80
C GLY A 149 -0.36 -20.60 37.16
N LEU A 150 0.67 -21.37 37.53
CA LEU A 150 0.75 -22.06 38.83
C LEU A 150 1.47 -21.24 39.90
N ALA A 151 2.23 -20.21 39.50
CA ALA A 151 3.03 -19.39 40.41
C ALA A 151 2.24 -18.28 41.13
N ASP A 152 0.98 -18.03 40.75
CA ASP A 152 0.16 -16.94 41.29
C ASP A 152 -0.83 -17.40 42.40
N VAL A 153 -0.79 -18.67 42.83
CA VAL A 153 -1.72 -19.26 43.82
C VAL A 153 -1.01 -19.86 45.06
N LEU A 154 0.16 -19.37 45.43
CA LEU A 154 0.82 -19.63 46.73
C LEU A 154 1.23 -18.31 47.37
#